data_AF-A0AAD9NLD8-F1
#
_entry.id   AF-A0AAD9NLD8-F1
#
_cell.length_a   1.000
_cell.length_b   1.000
_cell.length_c   1.000
_cell.angle_alpha   90.00
_cell.angle_beta   90.00
_cell.angle_gamma   90.00
#
_symmetry.space_group_name_H-M   'P 1'
#
loop_
_entity.id
_entity.type
_entity.pdbx_description
1 polymer ?
#
loop_
_entity_poly.entity_id
_entity_poly.type
_entity_poly.pdbx_seq_one_letter_code
_entity_poly.pdbx_strand_id
1 'polypeptide(L)'
;MLAFHGFLRIGEITVRPGVVAEHVIKRSDLVIVPARDGVKSSLQLTIRHAKHQHVGRPIVLEINSQSHNCPVVHICRYLHTRGSSPGPLFVFPDKTPISRTYFSSQLSACLSHAGYDPSLYKCHSFRIGAATTAATRGYTDVQIQSMGRWRSAAFRRYIRIPMMTL
;
A
#
# COMPACT_ATOMS: atom_id res chain seq x y z
N MET A 1 4.46 -2.90 4.52
CA MET A 1 5.40 -2.33 3.53
C MET A 1 4.74 -1.93 2.22
N LEU A 2 4.11 -2.85 1.46
CA LEU A 2 3.46 -2.50 0.18
C LEU A 2 2.43 -1.36 0.30
N ALA A 3 1.55 -1.40 1.32
CA ALA A 3 0.53 -0.38 1.52
C ALA A 3 1.08 1.04 1.71
N PHE A 4 2.24 1.16 2.37
CA PHE A 4 2.94 2.43 2.57
C PHE A 4 3.53 2.93 1.24
N HIS A 5 4.39 2.12 0.61
CA HIS A 5 5.10 2.53 -0.60
C HIS A 5 4.17 2.73 -1.82
N GLY A 6 3.04 2.04 -1.89
CA GLY A 6 2.05 2.19 -2.96
C GLY A 6 0.92 3.20 -2.65
N PHE A 7 0.97 3.88 -1.50
CA PHE A 7 -0.13 4.74 -1.03
C PHE A 7 -1.50 4.02 -1.06
N LEU A 8 -1.51 2.73 -0.75
CA LEU A 8 -2.70 1.88 -0.92
C LEU A 8 -3.71 2.14 0.19
N ARG A 9 -5.00 2.14 -0.18
CA ARG A 9 -6.07 2.03 0.81
C ARG A 9 -6.05 0.58 1.29
N ILE A 10 -6.20 0.35 2.59
CA ILE A 10 -6.28 -1.03 3.11
C ILE A 10 -7.44 -1.82 2.50
N GLY A 11 -8.52 -1.14 2.10
CA GLY A 11 -9.62 -1.78 1.36
C GLY A 11 -9.26 -2.24 -0.06
N GLU A 12 -8.13 -1.80 -0.63
CA GLU A 12 -7.63 -2.29 -1.93
C GLU A 12 -6.89 -3.64 -1.75
N ILE A 13 -6.52 -4.03 -0.52
CA ILE A 13 -5.72 -5.24 -0.23
C ILE A 13 -6.35 -6.17 0.83
N THR A 14 -7.53 -5.82 1.34
CA THR A 14 -8.27 -6.62 2.32
C THR A 14 -9.74 -6.68 1.97
N VAL A 15 -10.39 -7.77 2.34
CA VAL A 15 -11.84 -7.95 2.13
C VAL A 15 -12.63 -7.51 3.34
N ARG A 16 -13.90 -7.17 3.14
CA ARG A 16 -14.88 -7.08 4.22
C ARG A 16 -15.51 -8.46 4.42
N PRO A 17 -15.83 -8.85 5.66
CA PRO A 17 -16.62 -10.07 5.89
C PRO A 17 -17.89 -10.06 5.03
N GLY A 18 -18.19 -11.19 4.38
CA GLY A 18 -19.39 -11.34 3.54
C GLY A 18 -19.35 -10.62 2.19
N VAL A 19 -18.24 -9.98 1.80
CA VAL A 19 -18.10 -9.30 0.50
C VAL A 19 -17.18 -10.09 -0.42
N VAL A 20 -17.60 -10.27 -1.67
CA VAL A 20 -16.79 -10.93 -2.71
C VAL A 20 -15.47 -10.18 -2.89
N ALA A 21 -14.36 -10.91 -2.93
CA ALA A 21 -13.01 -10.39 -3.09
C ALA A 21 -12.72 -9.84 -4.51
N GLU A 22 -13.74 -9.41 -5.24
CA GLU A 22 -13.61 -9.03 -6.65
C GLU A 22 -12.85 -7.70 -6.82
N HIS A 23 -13.02 -6.78 -5.86
CA HIS A 23 -12.46 -5.43 -5.92
C HIS A 23 -11.13 -5.26 -5.18
N VAL A 24 -10.53 -6.34 -4.68
CA VAL A 24 -9.17 -6.28 -4.09
C VAL A 24 -8.14 -6.58 -5.16
N ILE A 25 -6.92 -6.08 -4.94
CA ILE A 25 -5.75 -6.39 -5.76
C ILE A 25 -5.55 -7.91 -5.81
N LYS A 26 -5.46 -8.45 -7.03
CA LYS A 26 -5.26 -9.87 -7.28
C LYS A 26 -3.78 -10.18 -7.51
N ARG A 27 -3.42 -11.46 -7.43
CA ARG A 27 -2.07 -11.93 -7.77
C ARG A 27 -1.65 -11.56 -9.19
N SER A 28 -2.59 -11.59 -10.14
CA SER A 28 -2.37 -11.24 -11.55
C SER A 28 -2.18 -9.74 -11.78
N ASP A 29 -2.50 -8.90 -10.80
CA ASP A 29 -2.34 -7.44 -10.90
C ASP A 29 -0.93 -6.97 -10.51
N LEU A 30 -0.09 -7.88 -10.02
CA LEU A 30 1.26 -7.59 -9.54
C LEU A 30 2.31 -8.27 -10.43
N VAL A 31 3.18 -7.45 -11.00
CA VAL A 31 4.35 -7.86 -11.78
C VAL A 31 5.62 -7.38 -11.09
N ILE A 32 6.63 -8.25 -10.99
CA ILE A 32 7.97 -7.86 -10.52
C ILE A 32 8.78 -7.49 -11.76
N VAL A 33 9.28 -6.26 -11.77
CA VAL A 33 10.15 -5.76 -12.84
C VAL A 33 11.60 -5.88 -12.37
N PRO A 34 12.43 -6.71 -13.03
CA PRO A 34 13.83 -6.88 -12.65
C PRO A 34 14.64 -5.62 -12.95
N ALA A 35 15.76 -5.44 -12.25
CA ALA A 35 16.70 -4.38 -12.55
C ALA A 35 17.33 -4.59 -13.95
N ARG A 36 17.45 -3.51 -14.73
CA ARG A 36 18.06 -3.51 -16.07
C ARG A 36 18.71 -2.15 -16.33
N ASP A 37 19.88 -2.13 -16.95
CA ASP A 37 20.53 -0.91 -17.48
C ASP A 37 20.57 0.28 -16.51
N GLY A 38 21.03 0.06 -15.27
CA GLY A 38 21.09 1.09 -14.23
C GLY A 38 19.76 1.44 -13.57
N VAL A 39 18.64 0.88 -14.05
CA VAL A 39 17.31 1.00 -13.44
C VAL A 39 17.16 -0.02 -12.32
N LYS A 40 16.70 0.45 -11.16
CA LYS A 40 16.38 -0.38 -10.00
C LYS A 40 15.21 -1.32 -10.28
N SER A 41 15.19 -2.48 -9.64
CA SER A 41 14.01 -3.34 -9.68
C SER A 41 12.80 -2.65 -9.05
N SER A 42 11.60 -2.96 -9.54
CA SER A 42 10.35 -2.35 -9.10
C SER A 42 9.21 -3.37 -9.05
N LEU A 43 8.11 -2.99 -8.38
CA LEU A 43 6.83 -3.68 -8.49
C LEU A 43 5.90 -2.84 -9.34
N GLN A 44 5.32 -3.43 -10.37
CA GLN A 44 4.24 -2.84 -11.12
C GLN A 44 2.91 -3.41 -10.60
N LEU A 45 2.07 -2.53 -10.06
CA LEU A 45 0.81 -2.89 -9.43
C LEU A 45 -0.37 -2.23 -10.14
N THR A 46 -1.28 -3.04 -10.65
CA THR A 46 -2.46 -2.58 -11.40
C THR A 46 -3.69 -2.55 -10.50
N ILE A 47 -4.28 -1.38 -10.30
CA ILE A 47 -5.53 -1.20 -9.55
C ILE A 47 -6.66 -1.07 -10.56
N ARG A 48 -7.48 -2.12 -10.68
CA ARG A 48 -8.61 -2.18 -11.63
C ARG A 48 -9.91 -1.63 -11.08
N HIS A 49 -10.08 -1.65 -9.75
CA HIS A 49 -11.29 -1.19 -9.06
C HIS A 49 -10.91 -0.15 -8.00
N ALA A 50 -11.02 1.13 -8.34
CA ALA A 50 -10.84 2.22 -7.38
C ALA A 50 -12.19 2.83 -6.99
N LYS A 51 -12.40 3.10 -5.68
CA LYS A 51 -13.64 3.62 -5.07
C LYS A 51 -14.22 4.90 -5.73
N HIS A 52 -13.50 5.55 -6.63
CA HIS A 52 -13.91 6.78 -7.33
C HIS A 52 -13.54 6.78 -8.83
N GLN A 53 -13.49 5.61 -9.45
CA GLN A 53 -13.16 5.45 -10.86
C GLN A 53 -14.38 5.78 -11.72
N HIS A 54 -14.42 6.98 -12.30
CA HIS A 54 -15.49 7.38 -13.23
C HIS A 54 -15.21 6.94 -14.68
N VAL A 55 -13.99 6.48 -14.98
CA VAL A 55 -13.55 6.09 -16.33
C VAL A 55 -12.73 4.81 -16.20
N GLY A 56 -13.13 3.75 -16.90
CA GLY A 56 -12.64 2.37 -16.77
C GLY A 56 -11.18 2.08 -17.15
N ARG A 57 -10.25 3.02 -16.92
CA ARG A 57 -8.81 2.79 -17.10
C ARG A 57 -8.16 2.32 -15.80
N PRO A 58 -7.46 1.17 -15.79
CA PRO A 58 -6.69 0.73 -14.64
C PRO A 58 -5.63 1.74 -14.24
N ILE A 59 -5.38 1.89 -12.95
CA ILE A 59 -4.29 2.71 -12.43
C ILE A 59 -3.08 1.80 -12.24
N VAL A 60 -1.96 2.12 -12.88
CA VAL A 60 -0.71 1.38 -12.72
C VAL A 60 0.20 2.16 -11.78
N LEU A 61 0.66 1.51 -10.72
CA LEU A 61 1.63 2.06 -9.79
C LEU A 61 2.97 1.37 -9.98
N GLU A 62 4.03 2.15 -10.06
CA GLU A 62 5.39 1.63 -10.00
C GLU A 62 6.00 1.90 -8.62
N ILE A 63 6.43 0.82 -7.96
CA ILE A 63 6.99 0.86 -6.61
C ILE A 63 8.43 0.37 -6.66
N ASN A 64 9.36 1.32 -6.67
CA ASN A 64 10.79 1.04 -6.76
C ASN A 64 11.33 0.35 -5.49
N SER A 65 12.34 -0.50 -5.68
CA SER A 65 13.14 -1.03 -4.59
C SER A 65 13.77 0.08 -3.74
N GLN A 66 13.92 -0.21 -2.45
CA GLN A 66 14.44 0.72 -1.44
C GLN A 66 15.64 0.06 -0.74
N SER A 67 16.55 0.87 -0.20
CA SER A 67 17.70 0.36 0.57
C SER A 67 17.28 -0.29 1.89
N HIS A 68 16.32 0.32 2.59
CA HIS A 68 15.75 -0.19 3.83
C HIS A 68 14.28 -0.55 3.65
N ASN A 69 13.83 -1.62 4.30
CA ASN A 69 12.44 -2.09 4.26
C ASN A 69 11.89 -2.25 2.82
N CYS A 70 12.70 -2.84 1.94
CA CYS A 70 12.46 -2.88 0.50
C CYS A 70 11.14 -3.58 0.13
N PRO A 71 10.17 -2.89 -0.50
CA PRO A 71 8.88 -3.49 -0.85
C PRO A 71 9.02 -4.66 -1.84
N VAL A 72 9.97 -4.57 -2.78
CA VAL A 72 10.26 -5.64 -3.76
C VAL A 72 10.67 -6.91 -3.02
N VAL A 73 11.65 -6.83 -2.11
CA VAL A 73 12.15 -7.99 -1.35
C VAL A 73 11.05 -8.63 -0.50
N HIS A 74 10.28 -7.82 0.24
CA HIS A 74 9.19 -8.34 1.08
C HIS A 74 8.10 -9.03 0.25
N ILE A 75 7.76 -8.48 -0.91
CA ILE A 75 6.78 -9.07 -1.80
C ILE A 75 7.30 -10.34 -2.45
N CYS A 76 8.55 -10.39 -2.91
CA CYS A 76 9.14 -11.62 -3.44
C CYS A 76 9.11 -12.75 -2.40
N ARG A 77 9.51 -12.47 -1.16
CA ARG A 77 9.45 -13.44 -0.06
C ARG A 77 8.03 -13.93 0.20
N TYR A 78 7.07 -13.02 0.24
CA TYR A 78 5.67 -13.37 0.42
C TYR A 78 5.13 -14.21 -0.74
N LEU A 79 5.46 -13.86 -1.99
CA LEU A 79 5.00 -14.62 -3.16
C LEU A 79 5.59 -16.03 -3.21
N HIS A 80 6.79 -16.23 -2.69
CA HIS A 80 7.39 -17.56 -2.58
C HIS A 80 6.55 -18.49 -1.67
N THR A 81 6.07 -17.99 -0.53
CA THR A 81 5.23 -18.78 0.39
C THR A 81 3.76 -18.83 -0.05
N ARG A 82 3.25 -17.76 -0.65
CA ARG A 82 1.88 -17.66 -1.17
C ARG A 82 1.66 -18.56 -2.39
N GLY A 83 2.67 -18.77 -3.23
CA GLY A 83 2.57 -19.54 -4.48
C GLY A 83 1.89 -18.78 -5.63
N SER A 84 1.62 -19.49 -6.72
CA SER A 84 1.15 -18.93 -7.99
C SER A 84 -0.37 -18.95 -8.21
N SER A 85 -1.15 -19.54 -7.29
CA SER A 85 -2.61 -19.71 -7.45
C SER A 85 -3.32 -18.39 -7.77
N PRO A 86 -4.40 -18.37 -8.56
CA PRO A 86 -5.15 -17.15 -8.82
C PRO A 86 -5.83 -16.61 -7.56
N GLY A 87 -6.43 -15.42 -7.66
CA GLY A 87 -7.22 -14.80 -6.59
C GLY A 87 -6.53 -13.61 -5.91
N PRO A 88 -7.03 -13.18 -4.73
CA PRO A 88 -6.48 -12.05 -3.98
C PRO A 88 -4.98 -12.15 -3.77
N LEU A 89 -4.31 -10.99 -3.77
CA LEU A 89 -2.86 -10.94 -3.56
C LEU A 89 -2.52 -11.43 -2.16
N PHE A 90 -3.18 -10.88 -1.13
CA PHE A 90 -2.98 -11.24 0.27
C PHE A 90 -4.02 -12.24 0.74
N VAL A 91 -3.55 -13.45 1.05
CA VAL A 91 -4.33 -14.60 1.51
C VAL A 91 -3.64 -15.30 2.67
N PHE A 92 -4.43 -16.05 3.45
CA PHE A 92 -3.97 -17.06 4.39
C PHE A 92 -3.39 -18.29 3.65
N PRO A 93 -2.70 -19.21 4.36
CA PRO A 93 -2.17 -20.43 3.74
C PRO A 93 -3.22 -21.26 2.99
N ASP A 94 -4.45 -21.32 3.50
CA ASP A 94 -5.62 -21.98 2.90
C ASP A 94 -6.24 -21.22 1.71
N LYS A 95 -5.59 -20.13 1.27
CA LYS A 95 -6.00 -19.23 0.18
C LYS A 95 -7.23 -18.38 0.46
N THR A 96 -7.75 -18.37 1.68
CA THR A 96 -8.80 -17.43 2.06
C THR A 96 -8.26 -15.99 2.11
N PRO A 97 -9.02 -14.98 1.64
CA PRO A 97 -8.55 -13.60 1.62
C PRO A 97 -8.39 -13.01 3.02
N ILE A 98 -7.40 -12.15 3.19
CA ILE A 98 -7.21 -11.41 4.44
C ILE A 98 -8.35 -10.41 4.65
N SER A 99 -9.03 -10.50 5.80
CA SER A 99 -10.07 -9.56 6.18
C SER A 99 -9.51 -8.27 6.76
N ARG A 100 -10.26 -7.18 6.62
CA ARG A 100 -9.89 -5.88 7.20
C ARG A 100 -9.80 -5.93 8.73
N THR A 101 -10.64 -6.71 9.39
CA THR A 101 -10.65 -6.87 10.85
C THR A 101 -9.39 -7.59 11.31
N TYR A 102 -9.01 -8.68 10.64
CA TYR A 102 -7.76 -9.39 10.92
C TYR A 102 -6.55 -8.47 10.71
N PHE A 103 -6.48 -7.77 9.58
CA PHE A 103 -5.40 -6.82 9.31
C PHE A 103 -5.30 -5.74 10.40
N SER A 104 -6.43 -5.20 10.84
CA SER A 104 -6.45 -4.15 11.88
C SER A 104 -5.98 -4.69 13.23
N SER A 105 -6.38 -5.91 13.59
CA SER A 105 -5.94 -6.59 14.82
C SER A 105 -4.43 -6.84 14.80
N GLN A 106 -3.89 -7.38 13.70
CA GLN A 106 -2.46 -7.61 13.54
C GLN A 106 -1.66 -6.30 13.57
N LEU A 107 -2.16 -5.24 12.93
CA LEU A 107 -1.53 -3.92 13.00
C LEU A 107 -1.45 -3.42 14.45
N SER A 108 -2.55 -3.53 15.21
CA SER A 108 -2.56 -3.13 16.62
C SER A 108 -1.57 -3.94 17.45
N ALA A 109 -1.53 -5.26 17.27
CA ALA A 109 -0.60 -6.13 17.98
C ALA A 109 0.87 -5.76 17.68
N CYS A 110 1.22 -5.53 16.41
CA CYS A 110 2.56 -5.10 16.03
C CYS A 110 2.93 -3.74 16.64
N LEU A 111 2.00 -2.80 16.69
CA LEU A 111 2.24 -1.47 17.29
C LEU A 111 2.46 -1.57 18.79
N SER A 112 1.61 -2.30 19.51
CA SER A 112 1.78 -2.56 20.94
C SER A 112 3.13 -3.21 21.23
N HIS A 113 3.51 -4.23 20.44
CA HIS A 113 4.79 -4.91 20.61
C HIS A 113 5.99 -3.97 20.37
N ALA A 114 5.85 -3.01 19.46
CA ALA A 114 6.87 -1.99 19.19
C ALA A 114 6.83 -0.80 20.17
N GLY A 115 5.99 -0.85 21.21
CA GLY A 115 5.90 0.20 22.25
C GLY A 115 5.06 1.42 21.85
N TYR A 116 4.27 1.34 20.77
CA TYR A 116 3.36 2.42 20.34
C TYR A 116 1.94 2.18 20.83
N ASP A 117 1.20 3.25 21.13
CA ASP A 117 -0.24 3.17 21.40
C ASP A 117 -1.03 2.90 20.11
N PRO A 118 -1.67 1.73 19.95
CA PRO A 118 -2.46 1.40 18.76
C PRO A 118 -3.67 2.28 18.55
N SER A 119 -4.18 2.96 19.59
CA SER A 119 -5.34 3.84 19.49
C SER A 119 -5.11 4.98 18.50
N LEU A 120 -3.85 5.44 18.40
CA LEU A 120 -3.36 6.54 17.58
C LEU A 120 -3.17 6.16 16.10
N TYR A 121 -3.17 4.87 15.77
CA TYR A 121 -2.93 4.38 14.42
C TYR A 121 -4.15 3.66 13.88
N LYS A 122 -4.48 3.93 12.62
CA LYS A 122 -5.59 3.28 11.91
C LYS A 122 -5.10 2.82 10.55
N CYS A 123 -5.92 2.03 9.87
CA CYS A 123 -5.63 1.57 8.50
C CYS A 123 -5.29 2.71 7.51
N HIS A 124 -5.81 3.92 7.71
CA HIS A 124 -5.48 5.06 6.84
C HIS A 124 -4.10 5.67 7.13
N SER A 125 -3.48 5.36 8.27
CA SER A 125 -2.17 5.88 8.69
C SER A 125 -1.06 5.53 7.70
N PHE A 126 -1.16 4.42 6.95
CA PHE A 126 -0.19 4.09 5.90
C PHE A 126 -0.15 5.14 4.79
N ARG A 127 -1.32 5.58 4.30
CA ARG A 127 -1.40 6.60 3.23
C ARG A 127 -0.97 7.96 3.73
N ILE A 128 -1.36 8.29 4.97
CA ILE A 128 -0.95 9.54 5.62
C ILE A 128 0.57 9.57 5.79
N GLY A 129 1.15 8.52 6.39
CA GLY A 129 2.59 8.42 6.61
C GLY A 129 3.37 8.47 5.30
N ALA A 130 2.88 7.83 4.25
CA ALA A 130 3.48 7.90 2.92
C ALA A 130 3.46 9.32 2.34
N ALA A 131 2.35 10.05 2.46
CA ALA A 131 2.25 11.44 2.03
C ALA A 131 3.16 12.37 2.83
N THR A 132 3.17 12.22 4.16
CA THR A 132 4.09 12.98 5.02
C THR A 132 5.55 12.70 4.66
N THR A 133 5.91 11.44 4.44
CA THR A 133 7.28 11.07 4.04
C THR A 133 7.66 11.58 2.66
N ALA A 134 6.71 11.63 1.72
CA ALA A 134 6.96 12.25 0.43
C ALA A 134 7.18 13.76 0.57
N ALA A 135 6.37 14.44 1.40
CA ALA A 135 6.53 15.86 1.66
C ALA A 135 7.89 16.18 2.31
N THR A 136 8.33 15.40 3.29
CA THR A 136 9.67 15.58 3.92
C THR A 136 10.82 15.31 2.96
N ARG A 137 10.58 14.57 1.87
CA ARG A 137 11.55 14.34 0.78
C ARG A 137 11.47 15.40 -0.33
N GLY A 138 10.70 16.47 -0.13
CA GLY A 138 10.61 17.58 -1.07
C GLY A 138 9.70 17.35 -2.28
N TYR A 139 8.84 16.32 -2.25
CA TYR A 139 7.84 16.16 -3.30
C TYR A 139 6.79 17.27 -3.22
N THR A 140 6.39 17.79 -4.38
CA THR A 140 5.34 18.81 -4.48
C THR A 140 3.99 18.24 -4.09
N ASP A 141 3.07 19.13 -3.66
CA ASP A 141 1.68 18.78 -3.41
C ASP A 141 1.02 18.05 -4.58
N VAL A 142 1.28 18.48 -5.82
CA VAL A 142 0.73 17.87 -7.03
C VAL A 142 1.21 16.43 -7.18
N GLN A 143 2.51 16.18 -6.95
CA GLN A 143 3.07 14.83 -6.98
C GLN A 143 2.47 13.96 -5.87
N ILE A 144 2.36 14.46 -4.64
CA ILE A 144 1.81 13.71 -3.51
C ILE A 144 0.33 13.39 -3.73
N GLN A 145 -0.43 14.37 -4.24
CA GLN A 145 -1.82 14.21 -4.61
C GLN A 145 -2.00 13.09 -5.64
N SER A 146 -1.15 13.09 -6.67
CA SER A 146 -1.13 12.07 -7.73
C SER A 146 -0.77 10.69 -7.18
N MET A 147 0.36 10.57 -6.45
CA MET A 147 0.84 9.30 -5.87
C MET A 147 -0.23 8.64 -4.99
N GLY A 148 -0.87 9.44 -4.14
CA GLY A 148 -1.92 8.92 -3.27
C GLY A 148 -3.31 8.91 -3.87
N ARG A 149 -3.52 9.30 -5.12
CA ARG A 149 -4.83 9.23 -5.78
C ARG A 149 -5.91 10.01 -5.01
N TRP A 150 -5.58 11.23 -4.57
CA TRP A 150 -6.50 12.15 -3.91
C TRP A 150 -7.17 13.08 -4.94
N ARG A 151 -8.50 13.14 -4.95
CA ARG A 151 -9.25 14.03 -5.86
C ARG A 151 -9.24 15.48 -5.42
N SER A 152 -9.09 15.73 -4.12
CA SER A 152 -9.11 17.07 -3.54
C SER A 152 -7.87 17.33 -2.71
N ALA A 153 -7.62 18.60 -2.42
CA ALA A 153 -6.55 19.06 -1.54
C ALA A 153 -6.72 18.66 -0.06
N ALA A 154 -7.74 17.84 0.28
CA ALA A 154 -7.97 17.35 1.63
C ALA A 154 -6.77 16.57 2.21
N PHE A 155 -5.91 16.03 1.35
CA PHE A 155 -4.70 15.32 1.79
C PHE A 155 -3.72 16.23 2.55
N ARG A 156 -3.71 17.54 2.27
CA ARG A 156 -2.84 18.53 2.93
C ARG A 156 -3.04 18.54 4.44
N ARG A 157 -4.26 18.31 4.92
CA ARG A 157 -4.57 18.23 6.37
C ARG A 157 -3.89 17.06 7.07
N TYR A 158 -3.47 16.04 6.33
CA TYR A 158 -2.83 14.86 6.87
C TYR A 158 -1.29 14.93 6.81
N ILE A 159 -0.72 15.81 5.98
CA ILE A 159 0.73 16.01 5.91
C ILE A 159 1.13 16.80 7.15
N ARG A 160 1.83 16.13 8.06
CA ARG A 160 2.39 16.75 9.28
C ARG A 160 3.90 16.72 9.16
N ILE A 161 4.47 17.80 8.64
CA ILE A 161 5.93 18.00 8.66
C ILE A 161 6.23 18.61 10.04
N PRO A 162 7.05 17.98 10.89
CA PRO A 162 7.53 18.62 12.10
C PRO A 162 8.21 19.93 11.69
N MET A 163 7.76 21.05 12.25
CA MET A 163 8.41 22.33 12.05
C MET A 163 9.86 22.19 12.52
N MET A 164 10.84 22.40 11.64
CA MET A 164 12.20 22.58 12.08
C MET A 164 12.24 23.94 12.79
N THR A 165 12.43 23.93 14.11
CA THR A 165 13.03 25.06 14.81
C THR A 165 14.42 25.26 14.20
N LEU A 166 14.55 26.29 13.37
CA LEU A 166 15.84 26.84 12.96
C LEU A 166 16.56 27.43 14.18
#